data_AF-A0A821YP91-F1
#
_entry.id   AF-A0A821YP91-F1
#
_cell.length_a   1.000
_cell.length_b   1.000
_cell.length_c   1.000
_cell.angle_alpha   90.00
_cell.angle_beta   90.00
_cell.angle_gamma   90.00
#
_symmetry.space_group_name_H-M   'P 1'
#
loop_
_entity.id
_entity.type
_entity.pdbx_description
1 polymer ?
#
loop_
_entity_poly.entity_id
_entity_poly.type
_entity_poly.pdbx_seq_one_letter_code
_entity_poly.pdbx_strand_id
1 'polypeptide(L)'
;PGLNQARRKLTPILPESNSFDIPDGYQTTASGEPFLICDKLVSRKKRMLFFGSPNQLQLLFDSSIIFLDGTFRSTPPFFDQIFTIHGLKFDCGCYFYYSQCLYRRIQSLGLAKAYSQDESVRSCCRKLMALLLLPIQEVETSFYNLRAAADPTVKQQLRELFLHFDEY
;
A
#
# COMPACT_ATOMS: atom_id res chain seq x y z
N PRO A 1 22.99 -8.08 8.56
CA PRO A 1 21.99 -8.85 7.79
C PRO A 1 20.76 -8.01 7.47
N GLY A 2 20.32 -7.96 6.21
CA GLY A 2 19.12 -7.21 5.82
C GLY A 2 17.84 -7.76 6.49
N LEU A 3 16.85 -6.89 6.74
CA LEU A 3 15.57 -7.22 7.38
C LEU A 3 14.90 -8.49 6.82
N ASN A 4 14.95 -8.68 5.49
CA ASN A 4 14.37 -9.86 4.83
C ASN A 4 15.12 -11.17 5.15
N GLN A 5 16.42 -11.11 5.41
CA GLN A 5 17.24 -12.28 5.72
C GLN A 5 17.04 -12.73 7.18
N ALA A 6 16.82 -11.78 8.10
CA ALA A 6 16.43 -12.06 9.47
C ALA A 6 15.02 -12.69 9.55
N ARG A 7 14.06 -12.17 8.76
CA ARG A 7 12.69 -12.72 8.68
C ARG A 7 12.64 -14.15 8.15
N ARG A 8 13.51 -14.51 7.21
CA ARG A 8 13.62 -15.90 6.70
C ARG A 8 13.96 -16.91 7.79
N LYS A 9 14.72 -16.52 8.82
CA LYS A 9 15.06 -17.42 9.95
C LYS A 9 13.87 -17.69 10.88
N LEU A 10 12.88 -16.81 10.88
CA LEU A 10 11.65 -16.92 11.68
C LEU A 10 10.49 -17.54 10.89
N THR A 11 10.68 -17.81 9.60
CA THR A 11 9.63 -18.38 8.76
C THR A 11 9.47 -19.87 9.11
N PRO A 12 8.26 -20.34 9.45
CA PRO A 12 8.04 -21.74 9.75
C PRO A 12 8.37 -22.61 8.53
N ILE A 13 8.71 -23.87 8.80
CA ILE A 13 8.91 -24.88 7.75
C ILE A 13 7.60 -24.97 6.96
N LEU A 14 7.70 -25.01 5.63
CA LEU A 14 6.53 -25.18 4.78
C LEU A 14 5.84 -26.50 5.14
N PRO A 15 4.50 -26.51 5.28
CA PRO A 15 3.78 -27.73 5.61
C PRO A 15 3.99 -28.80 4.53
N GLU A 16 3.78 -30.08 4.87
CA GLU A 16 3.88 -31.20 3.92
C GLU A 16 2.51 -31.59 3.33
N SER A 17 1.42 -31.03 3.88
CA SER A 17 0.06 -31.29 3.43
C SER A 17 -0.88 -30.12 3.76
N ASN A 18 -2.14 -30.21 3.31
CA ASN A 18 -3.21 -29.27 3.70
C ASN A 18 -3.75 -29.44 5.12
N SER A 19 -3.32 -30.50 5.82
CA SER A 19 -3.69 -30.78 7.22
C SER A 19 -2.55 -30.32 8.11
N PHE A 20 -2.63 -29.07 8.58
CA PHE A 20 -1.66 -28.48 9.49
C PHE A 20 -2.36 -27.50 10.43
N ASP A 21 -1.87 -27.39 11.66
CA ASP A 21 -2.37 -26.38 12.58
C ASP A 21 -1.75 -25.03 12.28
N ILE A 22 -2.55 -23.97 12.39
CA ILE A 22 -2.05 -22.60 12.27
C ILE A 22 -1.50 -22.21 13.65
N PRO A 23 -0.20 -21.86 13.78
CA PRO A 23 0.34 -21.50 15.09
C PRO A 23 -0.37 -20.28 15.67
N ASP A 24 -0.55 -20.25 16.99
CA ASP A 24 -1.32 -19.19 17.69
C ASP A 24 -0.86 -17.78 17.34
N GLY A 25 0.46 -17.57 17.17
CA GLY A 25 1.02 -16.28 16.78
C GLY A 25 0.61 -15.76 15.39
N TYR A 26 -0.01 -16.58 14.56
CA TYR A 26 -0.58 -16.19 13.26
C TYR A 26 -2.11 -16.06 13.29
N GLN A 27 -2.75 -16.44 14.39
CA GLN A 27 -4.20 -16.36 14.54
C GLN A 27 -4.65 -15.00 15.07
N THR A 28 -3.74 -14.20 15.62
CA THR A 28 -4.02 -12.87 16.19
C THR A 28 -3.15 -11.78 15.55
N THR A 29 -3.62 -10.54 15.63
CA THR A 29 -2.86 -9.34 15.27
C THR A 29 -1.81 -9.03 16.35
N ALA A 30 -0.90 -8.09 16.07
CA ALA A 30 0.07 -7.63 17.06
C ALA A 30 -0.57 -6.99 18.31
N SER A 31 -1.81 -6.51 18.22
CA SER A 31 -2.61 -6.00 19.33
C SER A 31 -3.45 -7.08 20.04
N GLY A 32 -3.36 -8.34 19.61
CA GLY A 32 -4.05 -9.47 20.22
C GLY A 32 -5.48 -9.69 19.71
N GLU A 33 -5.95 -8.91 18.73
CA GLU A 33 -7.28 -9.12 18.12
C GLU A 33 -7.30 -10.37 17.21
N PRO A 34 -8.43 -11.07 17.08
CA PRO A 34 -8.56 -12.18 16.13
C PRO A 34 -8.21 -11.74 14.71
N PHE A 35 -7.42 -12.56 14.02
CA PHE A 35 -6.99 -12.33 12.65
C PHE A 35 -7.30 -13.52 11.72
N LEU A 36 -7.24 -14.76 12.21
CA LEU A 36 -7.77 -15.91 11.49
C LEU A 36 -9.28 -16.01 11.74
N ILE A 37 -10.11 -15.63 10.76
CA ILE A 37 -11.57 -15.59 10.92
C ILE A 37 -12.25 -16.85 10.40
N CYS A 38 -11.67 -17.49 9.37
CA CYS A 38 -12.19 -18.73 8.83
C CYS A 38 -11.06 -19.72 8.61
N ASP A 39 -11.28 -20.94 9.09
CA ASP A 39 -10.50 -22.11 8.74
C ASP A 39 -11.48 -23.25 8.48
N LYS A 40 -11.67 -23.59 7.20
CA LYS A 40 -12.68 -24.57 6.79
C LYS A 40 -12.16 -25.53 5.75
N LEU A 41 -12.34 -26.82 5.99
CA LEU A 41 -12.22 -27.84 4.95
C LEU A 41 -13.43 -27.78 4.04
N VAL A 42 -13.21 -27.33 2.80
CA VAL A 42 -14.24 -27.25 1.75
C VAL A 42 -14.45 -28.63 1.10
N SER A 43 -13.41 -29.46 1.05
CA SER A 43 -13.49 -30.86 0.62
C SER A 43 -12.37 -31.67 1.27
N ARG A 44 -12.32 -32.99 1.03
CA ARG A 44 -11.25 -33.87 1.54
C ARG A 44 -9.82 -33.39 1.23
N LYS A 45 -9.63 -32.55 0.21
CA LYS A 45 -8.31 -32.05 -0.21
C LYS A 45 -8.20 -30.52 -0.24
N LYS A 46 -9.29 -29.78 -0.01
CA LYS A 46 -9.30 -28.31 -0.13
C LYS A 46 -9.64 -27.67 1.19
N ARG A 47 -8.79 -26.74 1.61
CA ARG A 47 -8.96 -25.92 2.80
C ARG A 47 -9.10 -24.47 2.37
N MET A 48 -9.99 -23.74 3.02
CA MET A 48 -10.16 -22.31 2.86
C MET A 48 -9.75 -21.65 4.16
N LEU A 49 -8.78 -20.75 4.06
CA LEU A 49 -8.33 -19.89 5.14
C LEU A 49 -8.72 -18.47 4.82
N PHE A 50 -9.30 -17.77 5.80
CA PHE A 50 -9.64 -16.36 5.67
C PHE A 50 -9.02 -15.58 6.82
N PHE A 51 -8.16 -14.64 6.46
CA PHE A 51 -7.49 -13.75 7.41
C PHE A 51 -8.00 -12.32 7.26
N GLY A 52 -8.25 -11.67 8.39
CA GLY A 52 -8.69 -10.29 8.50
C GLY A 52 -9.02 -9.95 9.95
N SER A 53 -8.87 -8.69 10.34
CA SER A 53 -9.37 -8.25 11.66
C SER A 53 -10.85 -7.85 11.57
N PRO A 54 -11.58 -7.85 12.70
CA PRO A 54 -12.95 -7.31 12.75
C PRO A 54 -13.04 -5.88 12.20
N ASN A 55 -12.06 -5.03 12.50
CA ASN A 55 -11.99 -3.66 11.99
C ASN A 55 -11.81 -3.63 10.46
N GLN A 56 -10.97 -4.49 9.89
CA GLN A 56 -10.82 -4.61 8.44
C GLN A 56 -12.11 -5.08 7.77
N LEU A 57 -12.82 -6.02 8.37
CA LEU A 57 -14.12 -6.49 7.88
C LEU A 57 -15.18 -5.38 7.91
N GLN A 58 -15.23 -4.60 8.99
CA GLN A 58 -16.14 -3.47 9.10
C GLN A 58 -15.81 -2.40 8.06
N LEU A 59 -14.53 -2.04 7.90
CA LEU A 59 -14.10 -1.11 6.85
C LEU A 59 -14.46 -1.62 5.46
N LEU A 60 -14.30 -2.91 5.20
CA LEU A 60 -14.69 -3.54 3.94
C LEU A 60 -16.21 -3.46 3.72
N PHE A 61 -17.01 -3.76 4.74
CA PHE A 61 -18.47 -3.67 4.70
C PHE A 61 -18.95 -2.23 4.43
N ASP A 62 -18.29 -1.26 5.05
CA ASP A 62 -18.63 0.15 4.91
C ASP A 62 -18.00 0.81 3.66
N SER A 63 -17.25 0.07 2.84
CA SER A 63 -16.58 0.60 1.65
C SER A 63 -17.52 0.65 0.45
N SER A 64 -17.58 1.81 -0.22
CA SER A 64 -18.40 2.00 -1.42
C SER A 64 -17.85 1.26 -2.64
N ILE A 65 -16.53 1.02 -2.67
CA ILE A 65 -15.84 0.34 -3.76
C ILE A 65 -14.98 -0.78 -3.17
N ILE A 66 -15.12 -1.98 -3.73
CA ILE A 66 -14.35 -3.16 -3.34
C ILE A 66 -13.59 -3.67 -4.55
N PHE A 67 -12.28 -3.86 -4.38
CA PHE A 67 -11.41 -4.49 -5.35
C PHE A 67 -11.06 -5.91 -4.88
N LEU A 68 -11.12 -6.87 -5.80
CA LEU A 68 -10.70 -8.24 -5.55
C LEU A 68 -9.63 -8.60 -6.58
N ASP A 69 -8.49 -9.06 -6.10
CA ASP A 69 -7.41 -9.58 -6.95
C ASP A 69 -7.02 -10.98 -6.51
N GLY A 70 -6.88 -11.88 -7.48
CA GLY A 70 -6.54 -13.27 -7.28
C GLY A 70 -5.19 -13.58 -7.91
N THR A 71 -4.21 -13.95 -7.11
CA THR A 71 -2.86 -14.28 -7.61
C THR A 71 -2.65 -15.79 -7.62
N PHE A 72 -2.52 -16.38 -8.80
CA PHE A 72 -2.23 -17.82 -8.95
C PHE A 72 -0.74 -18.13 -8.82
N ARG A 73 0.14 -17.23 -9.31
CA ARG A 73 1.60 -17.42 -9.36
C ARG A 73 2.29 -17.42 -7.99
N SER A 74 1.67 -16.81 -7.00
CA SER A 74 2.25 -16.60 -5.67
C SER A 74 1.68 -17.55 -4.62
N THR A 75 0.87 -18.51 -5.03
CA THR A 75 0.10 -19.35 -4.13
C THR A 75 1.01 -20.31 -3.37
N PRO A 76 0.86 -20.42 -2.03
CA PRO A 76 1.58 -21.41 -1.24
C PRO A 76 1.26 -22.82 -1.75
N PRO A 77 2.19 -23.77 -1.57
CA PRO A 77 1.90 -25.18 -1.82
C PRO A 77 0.56 -25.59 -1.19
N PHE A 78 -0.15 -26.49 -1.89
CA PHE A 78 -1.44 -27.07 -1.48
C PHE A 78 -2.68 -26.17 -1.53
N PHE A 79 -2.52 -24.87 -1.79
CA PHE A 79 -3.64 -23.97 -2.11
C PHE A 79 -3.75 -23.75 -3.62
N ASP A 80 -4.98 -23.53 -4.10
CA ASP A 80 -5.24 -23.28 -5.53
C ASP A 80 -4.98 -21.80 -5.90
N GLN A 81 -5.23 -20.87 -4.96
CA GLN A 81 -5.13 -19.43 -5.20
C GLN A 81 -4.98 -18.64 -3.89
N ILE A 82 -4.28 -17.50 -3.94
CA ILE A 82 -4.43 -16.42 -2.93
C ILE A 82 -5.37 -15.35 -3.47
N PHE A 83 -6.35 -14.96 -2.66
CA PHE A 83 -7.16 -13.76 -2.89
C PHE A 83 -6.77 -12.63 -1.95
N THR A 84 -6.75 -11.41 -2.49
CA THR A 84 -6.68 -10.18 -1.71
C THR A 84 -7.92 -9.34 -1.97
N ILE A 85 -8.54 -8.86 -0.91
CA ILE A 85 -9.74 -8.01 -0.96
C ILE A 85 -9.37 -6.66 -0.38
N HIS A 86 -9.63 -5.58 -1.12
CA HIS A 86 -9.33 -4.22 -0.72
C HIS A 86 -10.61 -3.38 -0.76
N GLY A 87 -10.99 -2.80 0.39
CA GLY A 87 -12.06 -1.81 0.46
C GLY A 87 -11.50 -0.40 0.33
N LEU A 88 -12.09 0.41 -0.54
CA LEU A 88 -11.82 1.85 -0.59
C LEU A 88 -12.77 2.55 0.38
N LYS A 89 -12.20 3.14 1.43
CA LYS A 89 -12.92 3.95 2.41
C LYS A 89 -12.42 5.39 2.34
N PHE A 90 -13.36 6.33 2.45
CA PHE A 90 -13.16 7.78 2.53
C PHE A 90 -12.81 8.51 1.21
N ASP A 91 -12.82 7.84 0.06
CA ASP A 91 -12.45 8.40 -1.26
C ASP A 91 -11.09 9.13 -1.33
N CYS A 92 -10.32 9.14 -0.23
CA CYS A 92 -8.95 9.60 -0.21
C CYS A 92 -8.05 8.46 -0.67
N GLY A 93 -7.29 8.71 -1.74
CA GLY A 93 -6.30 7.77 -2.23
C GLY A 93 -5.34 7.37 -1.10
N CYS A 94 -4.96 6.09 -1.03
CA CYS A 94 -3.92 5.69 -0.08
C CYS A 94 -2.57 6.29 -0.49
N TYR A 95 -1.68 6.54 0.48
CA TYR A 95 -0.35 7.13 0.22
C TYR A 95 0.41 6.38 -0.88
N PHE A 96 0.31 5.05 -0.89
CA PHE A 96 0.91 4.23 -1.93
C PHE A 96 0.37 4.54 -3.32
N TYR A 97 -0.97 4.58 -3.48
CA TYR A 97 -1.60 4.87 -4.76
C TYR A 97 -1.32 6.31 -5.21
N TYR A 98 -1.48 7.29 -4.30
CA TYR A 98 -1.16 8.69 -4.56
C TYR A 98 0.30 8.88 -5.01
N SER A 99 1.26 8.31 -4.27
CA SER A 99 2.68 8.38 -4.62
C SER A 99 2.96 7.77 -6.00
N GLN A 100 2.29 6.67 -6.34
CA GLN A 100 2.43 6.04 -7.66
C GLN A 100 1.80 6.86 -8.79
N CYS A 101 0.62 7.45 -8.57
CA CYS A 101 0.01 8.34 -9.54
C CYS A 101 0.87 9.59 -9.78
N LEU A 102 1.41 10.19 -8.71
CA LEU A 102 2.30 11.33 -8.83
C LEU A 102 3.62 10.95 -9.53
N TYR A 103 4.19 9.78 -9.23
CA TYR A 103 5.37 9.29 -9.92
C TYR A 103 5.11 9.03 -11.42
N ARG A 104 3.97 8.44 -11.77
CA ARG A 104 3.55 8.30 -13.17
C ARG A 104 3.39 9.66 -13.86
N ARG A 105 2.85 10.67 -13.16
CA ARG A 105 2.77 12.03 -13.70
C ARG A 105 4.15 12.62 -13.95
N ILE A 106 5.08 12.51 -12.99
CA ILE A 106 6.49 12.91 -13.15
C ILE A 106 7.12 12.25 -14.40
N GLN A 107 6.88 10.96 -14.62
CA GLN A 107 7.36 10.27 -15.81
C GLN A 107 6.73 10.82 -17.10
N SER A 108 5.41 11.03 -17.11
CA SER A 108 4.69 11.55 -18.28
C SER A 108 5.13 12.98 -18.68
N LEU A 109 5.60 13.78 -17.72
CA LEU A 109 6.16 15.12 -17.95
C LEU A 109 7.63 15.10 -18.39
N GLY A 110 8.24 13.92 -18.60
CA GLY A 110 9.66 13.80 -18.95
C GLY A 110 10.63 14.09 -17.79
N LEU A 111 10.12 14.25 -16.57
CA LEU A 111 10.90 14.64 -15.39
C LEU A 111 11.62 13.47 -14.72
N ALA A 112 11.50 12.24 -15.23
CA ALA A 112 12.10 11.04 -14.63
C ALA A 112 13.63 11.17 -14.44
N LYS A 113 14.33 11.75 -15.42
CA LYS A 113 15.78 11.99 -15.33
C LYS A 113 16.13 13.02 -14.26
N ALA A 114 15.40 14.14 -14.23
CA ALA A 114 15.58 15.19 -13.22
C ALA A 114 15.30 14.66 -11.82
N TYR A 115 14.21 13.92 -11.62
CA TYR A 115 13.89 13.27 -10.35
C TYR A 115 15.00 12.31 -9.88
N SER A 116 15.65 11.59 -10.80
CA SER A 116 16.75 10.69 -10.44
C SER A 116 18.05 11.43 -10.12
N GLN A 117 18.38 12.49 -10.87
CA GLN A 117 19.72 13.08 -10.87
C GLN A 117 19.83 14.36 -10.04
N ASP A 118 18.74 15.09 -9.84
CA ASP A 118 18.70 16.34 -9.10
C ASP A 118 18.06 16.13 -7.72
N GLU A 119 18.86 16.33 -6.66
CA GLU A 119 18.41 16.16 -5.27
C GLU A 119 17.30 17.15 -4.89
N SER A 120 17.38 18.39 -5.36
CA SER A 120 16.41 19.44 -5.04
C SER A 120 15.06 19.13 -5.66
N VAL A 121 15.06 18.67 -6.92
CA VAL A 121 13.84 18.18 -7.61
C VAL A 121 13.26 16.98 -6.90
N ARG A 122 14.10 15.98 -6.58
CA ARG A 122 13.66 14.76 -5.91
C ARG A 122 13.08 15.04 -4.52
N SER A 123 13.73 15.90 -3.76
CA SER A 123 13.29 16.34 -2.44
C SER A 123 11.95 17.06 -2.53
N CYS A 124 11.80 18.00 -3.47
CA CYS A 124 10.54 18.69 -3.72
C CYS A 124 9.41 17.71 -4.08
N CYS A 125 9.64 16.79 -5.02
CA CYS A 125 8.67 15.77 -5.41
C CYS A 125 8.28 14.85 -4.25
N ARG A 126 9.24 14.44 -3.41
CA ARG A 126 8.95 13.61 -2.22
C ARG A 126 8.13 14.35 -1.17
N LYS A 127 8.38 15.65 -0.98
CA LYS A 127 7.55 16.46 -0.10
C LYS A 127 6.12 16.62 -0.64
N LEU A 128 5.95 16.75 -1.96
CA LEU A 128 4.63 16.70 -2.61
C LEU A 128 3.94 15.34 -2.38
N MET A 129 4.67 14.22 -2.48
CA MET A 129 4.13 12.88 -2.16
C MET A 129 3.73 12.77 -0.68
N ALA A 130 4.41 13.48 0.22
CA ALA A 130 4.14 13.47 1.65
C ALA A 130 2.93 14.32 2.07
N LEU A 131 2.37 15.16 1.19
CA LEU A 131 1.22 16.01 1.52
C LEU A 131 0.01 15.20 2.00
N LEU A 132 -0.21 14.02 1.45
CA LEU A 132 -1.31 13.13 1.86
C LEU A 132 -1.16 12.58 3.29
N LEU A 133 0.02 12.72 3.90
CA LEU A 133 0.26 12.31 5.29
C LEU A 133 -0.09 13.40 6.30
N LEU A 134 -0.45 14.59 5.83
CA LEU A 134 -0.87 15.70 6.68
C LEU A 134 -2.37 15.63 7.00
N PRO A 135 -2.83 16.21 8.12
CA PRO A 135 -4.24 16.48 8.34
C PRO A 135 -4.83 17.28 7.17
N ILE A 136 -6.06 16.96 6.78
CA ILE A 136 -6.71 17.54 5.59
C ILE A 136 -6.73 19.08 5.60
N GLN A 137 -6.82 19.69 6.79
CA GLN A 137 -6.83 21.14 6.97
C GLN A 137 -5.48 21.81 6.68
N GLU A 138 -4.38 21.05 6.70
CA GLU A 138 -3.01 21.56 6.53
C GLU A 138 -2.46 21.33 5.12
N VAL A 139 -3.10 20.46 4.33
CA VAL A 139 -2.62 20.05 3.00
C VAL A 139 -2.44 21.24 2.07
N GLU A 140 -3.48 22.07 1.92
CA GLU A 140 -3.50 23.21 1.00
C GLU A 140 -2.43 24.25 1.38
N THR A 141 -2.42 24.66 2.65
CA THR A 141 -1.43 25.63 3.15
C THR A 141 0.00 25.09 2.99
N SER A 142 0.22 23.81 3.26
CA SER A 142 1.53 23.17 3.13
C SER A 142 2.00 23.06 1.68
N PHE A 143 1.08 22.79 0.74
CA PHE A 143 1.37 22.81 -0.68
C PHE A 143 1.85 24.20 -1.14
N TYR A 144 1.11 25.26 -0.78
CA TYR A 144 1.50 26.62 -1.16
C TYR A 144 2.83 27.04 -0.53
N ASN A 145 3.08 26.70 0.73
CA ASN A 145 4.36 26.94 1.38
C ASN A 145 5.52 26.21 0.70
N LEU A 146 5.32 24.94 0.33
CA LEU A 146 6.31 24.14 -0.38
C LEU A 146 6.62 24.74 -1.76
N ARG A 147 5.58 25.11 -2.50
CA ARG A 147 5.72 25.78 -3.80
C ARG A 147 6.45 27.11 -3.65
N ALA A 148 6.11 27.93 -2.66
CA ALA A 148 6.74 29.22 -2.41
C ALA A 148 8.22 29.08 -2.00
N ALA A 149 8.56 28.09 -1.19
CA ALA A 149 9.92 27.85 -0.71
C ALA A 149 10.85 27.17 -1.72
N ALA A 150 10.32 26.62 -2.82
CA ALA A 150 11.14 25.96 -3.84
C ALA A 150 12.05 26.96 -4.58
N ASP A 151 13.28 26.52 -4.89
CA ASP A 151 14.25 27.27 -5.70
C ASP A 151 13.64 27.66 -7.06
N PRO A 152 13.92 28.86 -7.61
CA PRO A 152 13.38 29.29 -8.91
C PRO A 152 13.61 28.30 -10.05
N THR A 153 14.76 27.61 -10.06
CA THR A 153 15.09 26.60 -11.08
C THR A 153 14.19 25.37 -10.92
N VAL A 154 13.98 24.91 -9.68
CA VAL A 154 13.09 23.79 -9.37
C VAL A 154 11.64 24.15 -9.68
N LYS A 155 11.20 25.38 -9.35
CA LYS A 155 9.87 25.90 -9.71
C LYS A 155 9.64 25.85 -11.21
N GLN A 156 10.63 26.27 -11.99
CA GLN A 156 10.53 26.26 -13.45
C GLN A 156 10.47 24.83 -13.99
N GLN A 157 11.31 23.92 -13.49
CA GLN A 157 11.31 22.51 -13.91
C GLN A 157 10.02 21.78 -13.53
N LEU A 158 9.47 22.06 -12.35
CA LEU A 158 8.27 21.40 -11.83
C LEU A 158 6.97 22.18 -12.14
N ARG A 159 7.01 23.20 -13.00
CA ARG A 159 5.85 24.07 -13.28
C ARG A 159 4.59 23.29 -13.64
N GLU A 160 4.67 22.38 -14.61
CA GLU A 160 3.53 21.55 -15.05
C GLU A 160 3.06 20.59 -13.96
N LEU A 161 3.96 20.15 -13.07
CA LEU A 161 3.59 19.34 -11.93
C LEU A 161 2.85 20.16 -10.88
N PHE A 162 3.26 21.40 -10.61
CA PHE A 162 2.54 22.29 -9.70
C PHE A 162 1.16 22.68 -10.23
N LEU A 163 1.04 22.95 -11.54
CA LEU A 163 -0.25 23.27 -12.17
C LEU A 163 -1.25 22.12 -12.04
N HIS A 164 -0.78 20.86 -12.09
CA HIS A 164 -1.63 19.69 -11.87
C HIS A 164 -2.32 19.69 -10.49
N PHE A 165 -1.70 20.29 -9.47
CA PHE A 165 -2.32 20.43 -8.14
C PHE A 165 -3.28 21.61 -8.05
N ASP A 166 -3.18 22.61 -8.93
CA ASP A 166 -4.11 23.75 -8.95
C ASP A 166 -5.41 23.42 -9.73
N GLU A 167 -5.39 22.34 -10.53
CA GLU A 167 -6.53 21.89 -11.35
C GLU A 167 -7.59 21.06 -10.59
N TYR A 168 -7.32 20.67 -9.34
CA TYR A 168 -8.17 19.83 -8.49
C TYR A 168 -8.33 20.44 -7.10
#